data_AF-B3PWE1-F1
#
_entry.id   AF-B3PWE1-F1
#
_cell.length_a   1.000
_cell.length_b   1.000
_cell.length_c   1.000
_cell.angle_alpha   90.00
_cell.angle_beta   90.00
_cell.angle_gamma   90.00
#
_symmetry.space_group_name_H-M   'P 1'
#
loop_
_entity.id
_entity.type
_entity.pdbx_description
1 polymer ?
#
loop_
_entity_poly.entity_id
_entity_poly.type
_entity_poly.pdbx_seq_one_letter_code
_entity_poly.pdbx_strand_id
1 'polypeptide(L)'
;MIDDSWCFCINEHNRFSGRRSAERDRRRPTGGRVSAAGGEGRPAGSWEGGRLTAVLELTNISKHFGAIQAVNDVSFTLEAGQVVGLMGDNGAGKSTLVKMIAGNFRPSEGTMRLEGKEIVMHRPVEARQHGIEIVHQDLALCNNLTAAANVFLGRELRRGIGPLKVLDYKTMYRRAGEIFRELKSETRPRDLVKQMSGGQRQAVAIARTMLSEAKIVLMDEPTAAISVRQVAEVLNLIRELRDRGIAVVLISHRMPDVFTVADRVIVMRRGRKVADKAIAASSPEEVTGLITGAIEQV
;
A
#
# COMPACT_ATOMS: atom_id res chain seq x y z
N MET A 1 -19.43 -10.86 15.00
CA MET A 1 -20.46 -9.84 14.71
C MET A 1 -19.88 -9.00 13.59
N ILE A 2 -20.30 -9.31 12.36
CA ILE A 2 -19.74 -8.78 11.11
C ILE A 2 -20.32 -7.38 10.92
N ASP A 3 -19.46 -6.39 10.70
CA ASP A 3 -19.87 -5.02 10.38
C ASP A 3 -20.21 -4.96 8.88
N ASP A 4 -21.50 -4.92 8.59
CA ASP A 4 -22.13 -4.93 7.25
C ASP A 4 -21.91 -3.64 6.43
N SER A 5 -21.03 -2.74 6.88
CA SER A 5 -20.76 -1.46 6.20
C SER A 5 -19.99 -1.59 4.87
N TRP A 6 -19.43 -2.76 4.54
CA TRP A 6 -18.40 -2.89 3.49
C TRP A 6 -18.87 -3.43 2.14
N CYS A 7 -20.04 -4.06 2.06
CA CYS A 7 -20.62 -4.46 0.77
C CYS A 7 -21.09 -3.23 -0.06
N PHE A 8 -21.25 -2.07 0.59
CA PHE A 8 -21.85 -0.88 0.00
C PHE A 8 -20.92 -0.12 -0.97
N CYS A 9 -19.59 -0.18 -0.79
CA CYS A 9 -18.66 0.60 -1.62
C CYS A 9 -18.48 0.07 -3.06
N ILE A 10 -19.01 -1.12 -3.39
CA ILE A 10 -18.96 -1.67 -4.77
C ILE A 10 -20.16 -1.20 -5.60
N ASN A 11 -21.23 -0.68 -4.99
CA ASN A 11 -22.52 -0.47 -5.67
C ASN A 11 -22.85 1.01 -6.03
N GLU A 12 -22.00 1.97 -5.67
CA GLU A 12 -22.32 3.40 -5.81
C GLU A 12 -21.79 4.06 -7.11
N HIS A 13 -21.31 3.26 -8.08
CA HIS A 13 -20.77 3.76 -9.36
C HIS A 13 -21.81 3.92 -10.48
N ASN A 14 -23.11 3.86 -10.19
CA ASN A 14 -24.13 4.02 -11.22
C ASN A 14 -25.33 4.85 -10.77
N ARG A 15 -25.10 6.14 -10.51
CA ARG A 15 -26.14 7.19 -10.53
C ARG A 15 -25.46 8.55 -10.45
N PHE A 16 -25.44 9.26 -11.58
CA PHE A 16 -25.58 10.72 -11.76
C PHE A 16 -24.89 11.13 -13.07
N SER A 17 -25.66 11.16 -14.16
CA SER A 17 -25.33 11.97 -15.34
C SER A 17 -26.54 12.85 -15.68
N GLY A 18 -26.62 13.99 -14.99
CA GLY A 18 -27.55 15.07 -15.33
C GLY A 18 -26.89 16.00 -16.34
N ARG A 19 -27.40 16.01 -17.57
CA ARG A 19 -26.97 16.87 -18.68
C ARG A 19 -27.36 18.32 -18.41
N ARG A 20 -26.44 19.26 -18.62
CA ARG A 20 -26.75 20.58 -19.22
C ARG A 20 -25.62 20.97 -20.17
N SER A 21 -26.03 21.26 -21.40
CA SER A 21 -25.21 21.70 -22.52
C SER A 21 -25.08 23.22 -22.51
N ALA A 22 -23.90 23.74 -22.86
CA ALA A 22 -23.69 25.06 -23.45
C ALA A 22 -22.44 24.92 -24.34
N GLU A 23 -22.64 24.79 -25.65
CA GLU A 23 -22.56 25.87 -26.64
C GLU A 23 -21.11 26.00 -27.15
N ARG A 24 -20.94 25.58 -28.41
CA ARG A 24 -19.70 25.68 -29.18
C ARG A 24 -19.46 27.15 -29.54
N ASP A 25 -18.21 27.58 -29.47
CA ASP A 25 -17.73 28.56 -30.44
C ASP A 25 -16.42 28.13 -31.07
N ARG A 26 -16.41 28.20 -32.41
CA ARG A 26 -15.34 27.79 -33.31
C ARG A 26 -14.69 29.07 -33.81
N ARG A 27 -13.40 29.29 -33.55
CA ARG A 27 -12.56 30.19 -34.36
C ARG A 27 -11.10 29.71 -34.33
N ARG A 28 -10.63 29.25 -35.50
CA ARG A 28 -9.22 29.30 -35.95
C ARG A 28 -9.07 30.63 -36.71
N PRO A 29 -7.90 31.29 -36.73
CA PRO A 29 -6.87 30.89 -37.71
C PRO A 29 -5.38 31.18 -37.36
N THR A 30 -4.53 30.57 -38.20
CA THR A 30 -3.23 31.04 -38.74
C THR A 30 -2.01 31.28 -37.83
N GLY A 31 -1.02 30.39 -37.99
CA GLY A 31 0.26 30.68 -38.65
C GLY A 31 1.15 31.79 -38.06
N GLY A 32 2.21 31.39 -37.35
CA GLY A 32 3.36 32.24 -37.06
C GLY A 32 4.56 31.38 -36.65
N ARG A 33 5.56 31.30 -37.53
CA ARG A 33 6.91 30.82 -37.20
C ARG A 33 7.62 31.93 -36.43
N VAL A 34 8.16 31.61 -35.25
CA VAL A 34 9.24 32.39 -34.61
C VAL A 34 10.26 31.41 -34.04
N SER A 35 11.51 31.63 -34.41
CA SER A 35 12.70 30.88 -33.99
C SER A 35 13.33 31.55 -32.76
N ALA A 36 13.93 30.71 -31.91
CA ALA A 36 15.04 30.94 -30.97
C ALA A 36 15.04 32.19 -30.06
N ALA A 37 14.89 31.95 -28.76
CA ALA A 37 15.60 32.68 -27.71
C ALA A 37 15.77 31.77 -26.49
N GLY A 38 17.01 31.72 -25.97
CA GLY A 38 17.40 30.92 -24.82
C GLY A 38 16.67 31.35 -23.54
N GLY A 39 16.34 30.36 -22.73
CA GLY A 39 15.85 30.53 -21.37
C GLY A 39 16.54 29.51 -20.48
N GLU A 40 17.55 29.98 -19.77
CA GLU A 40 18.05 29.34 -18.55
C GLU A 40 16.88 29.03 -17.61
N GLY A 41 16.88 27.85 -16.99
CA GLY A 41 15.94 27.57 -15.92
C GLY A 41 15.54 26.11 -15.78
N ARG A 42 16.40 25.34 -15.10
CA ARG A 42 16.04 24.53 -13.91
C ARG A 42 17.31 23.84 -13.42
N PRO A 43 17.81 24.16 -12.22
CA PRO A 43 18.89 23.36 -11.66
C PRO A 43 18.35 21.95 -11.40
N ALA A 44 19.12 20.96 -11.86
CA ALA A 44 19.03 19.60 -11.39
C ALA A 44 19.03 19.61 -9.85
N GLY A 45 18.17 18.78 -9.25
CA GLY A 45 17.95 18.72 -7.81
C GLY A 45 19.26 18.86 -7.04
N SER A 46 19.33 19.89 -6.21
CA SER A 46 20.41 20.14 -5.27
C SER A 46 20.48 18.98 -4.28
N TRP A 47 21.61 18.27 -4.30
CA TRP A 47 21.93 17.22 -3.36
C TRP A 47 22.49 17.85 -2.09
N GLU A 48 21.72 17.85 -1.02
CA GLU A 48 22.21 18.13 0.33
C GLU A 48 22.07 16.87 1.20
N GLY A 49 23.21 16.25 1.49
CA GLY A 49 23.45 15.49 2.71
C GLY A 49 22.63 14.21 2.94
N GLY A 50 23.02 13.11 2.29
CA GLY A 50 23.08 11.76 2.88
C GLY A 50 21.82 11.10 3.47
N ARG A 51 20.64 11.73 3.44
CA ARG A 51 19.37 11.08 3.81
C ARG A 51 18.67 10.60 2.56
N LEU A 52 18.46 9.28 2.47
CA LEU A 52 17.46 8.72 1.57
C LEU A 52 16.15 9.47 1.81
N THR A 53 15.57 10.05 0.76
CA THR A 53 14.33 10.82 0.88
C THR A 53 13.24 9.91 1.40
N ALA A 54 12.70 10.23 2.58
CA ALA A 54 11.60 9.49 3.15
C ALA A 54 10.39 9.53 2.19
N VAL A 55 9.85 8.36 1.86
CA VAL A 55 8.62 8.28 1.05
C VAL A 55 7.41 8.65 1.88
N LEU A 56 7.42 8.35 3.19
CA LEU A 56 6.39 8.72 4.16
C LEU A 56 7.04 9.21 5.45
N GLU A 57 6.52 10.30 5.99
CA GLU A 57 6.91 10.84 7.29
C GLU A 57 5.65 11.02 8.14
N LEU A 58 5.66 10.44 9.33
CA LEU A 58 4.66 10.64 10.36
C LEU A 58 5.26 11.44 11.50
N THR A 59 4.59 12.51 11.90
CA THR A 59 5.05 13.39 12.98
C THR A 59 3.93 13.61 13.98
N ASN A 60 4.16 13.17 15.21
CA ASN A 60 3.28 13.25 16.37
C ASN A 60 1.85 12.78 16.08
N ILE A 61 1.71 11.68 15.32
CA ILE A 61 0.40 11.14 14.94
C ILE A 61 -0.31 10.61 16.19
N SER A 62 -1.50 11.15 16.46
CA SER A 62 -2.40 10.69 17.52
C SER A 62 -3.80 10.42 16.98
N LYS A 63 -4.52 9.49 17.61
CA LYS A 63 -5.92 9.17 17.27
C LYS A 63 -6.75 8.87 18.51
N HIS A 64 -7.84 9.62 18.64
CA HIS A 64 -8.85 9.45 19.68
C HIS A 64 -10.17 8.96 19.08
N PHE A 65 -10.83 8.04 19.79
CA PHE A 65 -12.19 7.59 19.55
C PHE A 65 -13.00 7.80 20.82
N GLY A 66 -13.60 8.99 20.96
CA GLY A 66 -14.21 9.42 22.22
C GLY A 66 -13.18 9.43 23.34
N ALA A 67 -13.43 8.68 24.41
CA ALA A 67 -12.52 8.57 25.56
C ALA A 67 -11.29 7.67 25.31
N ILE A 68 -11.29 6.87 24.24
CA ILE A 68 -10.21 5.92 23.96
C ILE A 68 -9.13 6.59 23.10
N GLN A 69 -7.91 6.66 23.63
CA GLN A 69 -6.74 7.07 22.86
C GLN A 69 -6.07 5.82 22.23
N ALA A 70 -6.32 5.60 20.95
CA ALA A 70 -5.88 4.40 20.24
C ALA A 70 -4.43 4.50 19.73
N VAL A 71 -4.01 5.70 19.36
CA VAL A 71 -2.62 6.03 18.98
C VAL A 71 -2.26 7.35 19.65
N ASN A 72 -1.06 7.42 20.22
CA ASN A 72 -0.59 8.57 21.00
C ASN A 72 0.85 8.87 20.64
N ASP A 73 1.06 10.01 19.98
CA ASP A 73 2.37 10.59 19.70
C ASP A 73 3.33 9.62 18.98
N VAL A 74 2.89 9.11 17.83
CA VAL A 74 3.70 8.21 17.00
C VAL A 74 4.36 8.99 15.88
N SER A 75 5.70 8.98 15.87
CA SER A 75 6.52 9.58 14.82
C SER A 75 7.49 8.55 14.24
N PHE A 76 7.55 8.42 12.92
CA PHE A 76 8.60 7.67 12.23
C PHE A 76 8.62 8.03 10.74
N THR A 77 9.70 7.68 10.06
CA THR A 77 9.84 7.82 8.61
C THR A 77 9.90 6.46 7.94
N LEU A 78 9.47 6.37 6.71
CA LEU A 78 9.60 5.18 5.88
C LEU A 78 10.37 5.58 4.61
N GLU A 79 11.40 4.83 4.27
CA GLU A 79 12.22 5.09 3.09
C GLU A 79 11.75 4.23 1.90
N ALA A 80 11.97 4.72 0.69
CA ALA A 80 11.67 3.95 -0.52
C ALA A 80 12.52 2.65 -0.54
N GLY A 81 11.89 1.52 -0.86
CA GLY A 81 12.55 0.22 -0.86
C GLY A 81 12.98 -0.26 0.53
N GLN A 82 12.36 0.24 1.60
CA GLN A 82 12.57 -0.24 2.97
C GLN A 82 11.39 -1.12 3.41
N VAL A 83 11.67 -2.21 4.11
CA VAL A 83 10.68 -3.03 4.80
C VAL A 83 10.74 -2.74 6.29
N VAL A 84 9.62 -2.28 6.85
CA VAL A 84 9.47 -2.02 8.28
C VAL A 84 8.50 -3.02 8.89
N GLY A 85 8.97 -3.77 9.88
CA GLY A 85 8.11 -4.61 10.71
C GLY A 85 7.39 -3.79 11.76
N LEU A 86 6.06 -3.75 11.74
CA LEU A 86 5.25 -3.11 12.77
C LEU A 86 4.75 -4.17 13.77
N MET A 87 5.37 -4.19 14.93
CA MET A 87 5.13 -5.19 15.99
C MET A 87 4.45 -4.59 17.21
N GLY A 88 3.86 -5.44 18.04
CA GLY A 88 3.12 -5.05 19.23
C GLY A 88 2.04 -6.06 19.58
N ASP A 89 1.54 -6.00 20.81
CA ASP A 89 0.43 -6.84 21.25
C ASP A 89 -0.90 -6.44 20.57
N ASN A 90 -1.94 -7.26 20.75
CA ASN A 90 -3.30 -6.93 20.39
C ASN A 90 -3.75 -5.67 21.14
N GLY A 91 -4.37 -4.73 20.42
CA GLY A 91 -4.74 -3.43 20.99
C GLY A 91 -3.59 -2.42 21.13
N ALA A 92 -2.38 -2.73 20.65
CA ALA A 92 -1.25 -1.79 20.71
C ALA A 92 -1.38 -0.55 19.80
N GLY A 93 -2.40 -0.48 18.94
CA GLY A 93 -2.64 0.65 18.03
C GLY A 93 -2.18 0.43 16.57
N LYS A 94 -1.58 -0.73 16.25
CA LYS A 94 -1.04 -1.06 14.92
C LYS A 94 -2.04 -0.88 13.78
N SER A 95 -3.19 -1.55 13.88
CA SER A 95 -4.23 -1.48 12.84
C SER A 95 -4.84 -0.08 12.73
N THR A 96 -4.92 0.68 13.83
CA THR A 96 -5.38 2.07 13.81
C THR A 96 -4.39 2.97 13.06
N LEU A 97 -3.10 2.83 13.34
CA LEU A 97 -2.03 3.53 12.64
C LEU A 97 -2.05 3.23 11.14
N VAL A 98 -2.14 1.96 10.78
CA VAL A 98 -2.21 1.50 9.38
C VAL A 98 -3.45 2.04 8.68
N LYS A 99 -4.61 2.04 9.34
CA LYS A 99 -5.84 2.65 8.82
C LYS A 99 -5.72 4.16 8.64
N MET A 100 -4.90 4.86 9.42
CA MET A 100 -4.62 6.28 9.17
C MET A 100 -3.74 6.48 7.94
N ILE A 101 -2.70 5.67 7.78
CA ILE A 101 -1.83 5.71 6.58
C ILE A 101 -2.62 5.34 5.32
N ALA A 102 -3.55 4.39 5.41
CA ALA A 102 -4.45 3.98 4.32
C ALA A 102 -5.61 4.95 4.06
N GLY A 103 -5.72 6.06 4.80
CA GLY A 103 -6.76 7.07 4.60
C GLY A 103 -8.17 6.67 5.06
N ASN A 104 -8.31 5.59 5.84
CA ASN A 104 -9.59 5.21 6.46
C ASN A 104 -9.94 6.11 7.65
N PHE A 105 -8.93 6.58 8.38
CA PHE A 105 -9.11 7.50 9.50
C PHE A 105 -8.18 8.70 9.36
N ARG A 106 -8.70 9.90 9.62
CA ARG A 106 -7.85 11.08 9.79
C ARG A 106 -7.18 11.05 11.18
N PRO A 107 -5.88 11.37 11.30
CA PRO A 107 -5.26 11.66 12.58
C PRO A 107 -6.05 12.74 13.34
N SER A 108 -6.17 12.59 14.65
CA SER A 108 -6.72 13.64 15.52
C SER A 108 -5.70 14.78 15.67
N GLU A 109 -4.42 14.43 15.72
CA GLU A 109 -3.28 15.34 15.85
C GLU A 109 -2.11 14.79 15.02
N GLY A 110 -1.11 15.65 14.81
CA GLY A 110 0.07 15.33 14.02
C GLY A 110 -0.11 15.56 12.53
N THR A 111 0.98 15.33 11.79
CA THR A 111 1.04 15.54 10.33
C THR A 111 1.61 14.33 9.64
N MET A 112 1.17 14.13 8.39
CA MET A 112 1.65 13.07 7.51
C MET A 112 2.16 13.71 6.23
N ARG A 113 3.39 13.40 5.84
CA ARG A 113 3.98 13.85 4.58
C ARG A 113 4.31 12.67 3.70
N LEU A 114 4.05 12.79 2.41
CA LEU A 114 4.43 11.83 1.40
C LEU A 114 5.37 12.52 0.41
N GLU A 115 6.57 11.96 0.21
CA GLU A 115 7.62 12.55 -0.64
C GLU A 115 7.87 14.03 -0.30
N GLY A 116 7.94 14.33 1.00
CA GLY A 116 8.14 15.68 1.50
C GLY A 116 6.95 16.63 1.35
N LYS A 117 5.77 16.19 0.89
CA LYS A 117 4.55 17.01 0.81
C LYS A 117 3.54 16.58 1.86
N GLU A 118 3.02 17.52 2.64
CA GLU A 118 1.94 17.22 3.59
C GLU A 118 0.71 16.72 2.83
N ILE A 119 0.11 15.63 3.32
CA ILE A 119 -1.09 15.03 2.77
C ILE A 119 -2.18 14.96 3.84
N VAL A 120 -3.41 15.29 3.44
CA VAL A 120 -4.61 15.10 4.25
C VAL A 120 -5.56 14.27 3.41
N MET A 121 -5.93 13.09 3.91
CA MET A 121 -6.80 12.16 3.21
C MET A 121 -8.13 12.02 3.95
N HIS A 122 -9.21 12.02 3.19
CA HIS A 122 -10.58 11.88 3.69
C HIS A 122 -11.18 10.52 3.39
N ARG A 123 -10.68 9.83 2.36
CA ARG A 123 -11.19 8.53 1.91
C ARG A 123 -10.04 7.62 1.45
N PRO A 124 -10.16 6.29 1.57
CA PRO A 124 -9.12 5.35 1.12
C PRO A 124 -8.74 5.44 -0.37
N VAL A 125 -9.64 5.96 -1.21
CA VAL A 125 -9.37 6.17 -2.64
C VAL A 125 -8.26 7.21 -2.85
N GLU A 126 -8.16 8.22 -1.99
CA GLU A 126 -7.12 9.25 -2.06
C GLU A 126 -5.75 8.66 -1.70
N ALA A 127 -5.68 7.78 -0.69
CA ALA A 127 -4.45 7.06 -0.35
C ALA A 127 -3.92 6.25 -1.54
N ARG A 128 -4.80 5.58 -2.26
CA ARG A 128 -4.44 4.85 -3.48
C ARG A 128 -3.93 5.76 -4.59
N GLN A 129 -4.53 6.94 -4.79
CA GLN A 129 -4.05 7.94 -5.76
C GLN A 129 -2.65 8.45 -5.40
N HIS A 130 -2.33 8.47 -4.11
CA HIS A 130 -1.00 8.77 -3.60
C HIS A 130 -0.03 7.57 -3.67
N GLY A 131 -0.46 6.40 -4.16
CA GLY A 131 0.38 5.20 -4.27
C GLY A 131 0.51 4.42 -2.96
N ILE A 132 -0.44 4.58 -2.03
CA ILE A 132 -0.53 3.79 -0.80
C ILE A 132 -1.57 2.69 -1.01
N GLU A 133 -1.13 1.44 -1.00
CA GLU A 133 -1.99 0.27 -1.14
C GLU A 133 -1.93 -0.60 0.12
N ILE A 134 -3.00 -1.34 0.38
CA ILE A 134 -3.09 -2.25 1.51
C ILE A 134 -3.42 -3.66 1.03
N VAL A 135 -2.71 -4.64 1.57
CA VAL A 135 -2.97 -6.07 1.44
C VAL A 135 -3.46 -6.56 2.79
N HIS A 136 -4.75 -6.82 2.88
CA HIS A 136 -5.39 -7.29 4.11
C HIS A 136 -5.17 -8.79 4.34
N GLN A 137 -5.35 -9.22 5.59
CA GLN A 137 -5.31 -10.64 5.97
C GLN A 137 -6.35 -11.46 5.17
N ASP A 138 -7.58 -10.95 5.04
CA ASP A 138 -8.54 -11.45 4.05
C ASP A 138 -8.32 -10.75 2.72
N LEU A 139 -7.76 -11.49 1.76
CA LEU A 139 -7.31 -10.97 0.48
C LEU A 139 -8.47 -10.48 -0.43
N ALA A 140 -9.72 -10.69 -0.04
CA ALA A 140 -10.91 -10.30 -0.80
C ALA A 140 -10.80 -10.73 -2.29
N LEU A 141 -10.43 -12.00 -2.49
CA LEU A 141 -10.30 -12.59 -3.82
C LEU A 141 -11.59 -13.32 -4.20
N CYS A 142 -12.07 -13.07 -5.41
CA CYS A 142 -13.18 -13.80 -5.99
C CYS A 142 -12.70 -15.18 -6.45
N ASN A 143 -13.05 -16.22 -5.67
CA ASN A 143 -12.65 -17.60 -5.90
C ASN A 143 -13.08 -18.17 -7.26
N ASN A 144 -14.20 -17.68 -7.81
CA ASN A 144 -14.76 -18.08 -9.10
C ASN A 144 -14.14 -17.34 -10.30
N LEU A 145 -13.26 -16.36 -10.06
CA LEU A 145 -12.59 -15.61 -11.11
C LEU A 145 -11.15 -16.08 -11.29
N THR A 146 -10.61 -15.82 -12.48
CA THR A 146 -9.20 -16.08 -12.78
C THR A 146 -8.27 -15.17 -11.97
N ALA A 147 -6.99 -15.54 -11.84
CA ALA A 147 -5.97 -14.66 -11.27
C ALA A 147 -5.96 -13.29 -11.93
N ALA A 148 -5.90 -13.21 -13.26
CA ALA A 148 -5.87 -11.92 -13.96
C ALA A 148 -7.14 -11.09 -13.72
N ALA A 149 -8.32 -11.73 -13.71
CA ALA A 149 -9.55 -11.02 -13.39
C ALA A 149 -9.53 -10.46 -11.96
N ASN A 150 -8.95 -11.18 -11.00
CA ASN A 150 -8.77 -10.67 -9.63
C ASN A 150 -7.76 -9.53 -9.56
N VAL A 151 -6.65 -9.59 -10.30
CA VAL A 151 -5.63 -8.53 -10.33
C VAL A 151 -6.22 -7.21 -10.84
N PHE A 152 -7.07 -7.27 -11.86
CA PHE A 152 -7.67 -6.09 -12.51
C PHE A 152 -9.06 -5.72 -11.96
N LEU A 153 -9.53 -6.35 -10.89
CA LEU A 153 -10.88 -6.12 -10.37
C LEU A 153 -11.06 -4.66 -9.95
N GLY A 154 -12.07 -3.98 -10.50
CA GLY A 154 -12.30 -2.54 -10.31
C GLY A 154 -11.38 -1.61 -11.13
N ARG A 155 -10.51 -2.17 -11.96
CA ARG A 155 -9.55 -1.46 -12.84
C ARG A 155 -9.46 -2.15 -14.20
N GLU A 156 -10.58 -2.68 -14.68
CA GLU A 156 -10.56 -3.54 -15.85
C GLU A 156 -10.16 -2.78 -17.11
N LEU A 157 -9.23 -3.36 -17.88
CA LEU A 157 -8.87 -2.80 -19.18
C LEU A 157 -10.01 -3.02 -20.16
N ARG A 158 -10.41 -1.95 -20.84
CA ARG A 158 -11.47 -1.98 -21.85
C ARG A 158 -10.92 -1.56 -23.20
N ARG A 159 -11.39 -2.21 -24.26
CA ARG A 159 -11.11 -1.86 -25.65
C ARG A 159 -12.40 -1.49 -26.37
N GLY A 160 -12.30 -0.61 -27.37
CA GLY A 160 -13.42 -0.10 -28.15
C GLY A 160 -13.62 1.42 -28.02
N ILE A 161 -14.49 1.97 -28.85
CA ILE A 161 -14.74 3.42 -28.96
C ILE A 161 -16.17 3.72 -28.49
N GLY A 162 -16.34 4.81 -27.74
CA GLY A 162 -17.65 5.28 -27.28
C GLY A 162 -18.35 4.28 -26.34
N PRO A 163 -19.66 4.03 -26.51
CA PRO A 163 -20.42 3.15 -25.62
C PRO A 163 -20.13 1.65 -25.81
N LEU A 164 -19.43 1.25 -26.87
CA LEU A 164 -19.12 -0.16 -27.20
C LEU A 164 -17.78 -0.61 -26.58
N LYS A 165 -17.56 -0.32 -25.29
CA LYS A 165 -16.35 -0.75 -24.58
C LYS A 165 -16.55 -2.16 -24.01
N VAL A 166 -15.72 -3.10 -24.45
CA VAL A 166 -15.68 -4.48 -23.94
C VAL A 166 -14.39 -4.74 -23.17
N LEU A 167 -14.41 -5.72 -22.27
CA LEU A 167 -13.23 -6.12 -21.50
C LEU A 167 -12.13 -6.66 -22.43
N ASP A 168 -10.90 -6.18 -22.23
CA ASP A 168 -9.72 -6.64 -22.96
C ASP A 168 -8.99 -7.74 -22.18
N TYR A 169 -9.60 -8.91 -22.13
CA TYR A 169 -9.02 -10.09 -21.46
C TYR A 169 -7.63 -10.45 -22.00
N LYS A 170 -7.38 -10.25 -23.30
CA LYS A 170 -6.08 -10.58 -23.91
C LYS A 170 -4.97 -9.75 -23.28
N THR A 171 -5.18 -8.44 -23.19
CA THR A 171 -4.21 -7.52 -22.57
C THR A 171 -4.10 -7.77 -21.06
N MET A 172 -5.23 -8.00 -20.38
CA MET A 172 -5.24 -8.31 -18.94
C MET A 172 -4.46 -9.59 -18.62
N TYR A 173 -4.65 -10.68 -19.36
CA TYR A 173 -3.90 -11.92 -19.15
C TYR A 173 -2.41 -11.75 -19.39
N ARG A 174 -2.04 -11.03 -20.46
CA ARG A 174 -0.63 -10.76 -20.77
C ARG A 174 0.03 -9.95 -19.65
N ARG A 175 -0.59 -8.84 -19.25
CA ARG A 175 -0.04 -7.95 -18.22
C ARG A 175 0.00 -8.61 -16.84
N ALA A 176 -1.03 -9.36 -16.46
CA ALA A 176 -0.99 -10.15 -15.21
C ALA A 176 0.15 -11.18 -15.24
N GLY A 177 0.38 -11.87 -16.37
CA GLY A 177 1.49 -12.80 -16.51
C GLY A 177 2.88 -12.15 -16.51
N GLU A 178 3.00 -10.89 -16.92
CA GLU A 178 4.23 -10.09 -16.72
C GLU A 178 4.43 -9.81 -15.23
N ILE A 179 3.41 -9.31 -14.54
CA ILE A 179 3.48 -8.99 -13.11
C ILE A 179 3.81 -10.23 -12.28
N PHE A 180 3.20 -11.39 -12.55
CA PHE A 180 3.54 -12.62 -11.82
C PHE A 180 4.98 -13.07 -12.05
N ARG A 181 5.53 -12.87 -13.25
CA ARG A 181 6.95 -13.13 -13.51
C ARG A 181 7.87 -12.14 -12.80
N GLU A 182 7.51 -10.86 -12.79
CA GLU A 182 8.23 -9.83 -12.01
C GLU A 182 8.25 -10.18 -10.52
N LEU A 183 7.14 -10.69 -10.00
CA LEU A 183 7.02 -11.17 -8.61
C LEU A 183 7.64 -12.56 -8.37
N LYS A 184 8.28 -13.16 -9.38
CA LYS A 184 8.81 -14.54 -9.35
C LYS A 184 7.80 -15.58 -8.83
N SER A 185 6.52 -15.36 -9.12
CA SER A 185 5.42 -16.24 -8.75
C SER A 185 5.12 -17.25 -9.84
N GLU A 186 4.81 -18.49 -9.45
CA GLU A 186 4.33 -19.54 -10.34
C GLU A 186 2.84 -19.37 -10.74
N THR A 187 2.20 -18.29 -10.28
CA THR A 187 0.77 -18.03 -10.55
C THR A 187 0.53 -17.86 -12.04
N ARG A 188 -0.38 -18.66 -12.59
CA ARG A 188 -0.81 -18.54 -13.99
C ARG A 188 -2.03 -17.62 -14.08
N PRO A 189 -2.03 -16.62 -14.99
CA PRO A 189 -3.07 -15.59 -15.04
C PRO A 189 -4.47 -16.11 -15.41
N ARG A 190 -4.57 -17.29 -16.02
CA ARG A 190 -5.83 -17.91 -16.43
C ARG A 190 -6.41 -18.89 -15.42
N ASP A 191 -5.65 -19.28 -14.40
CA ASP A 191 -6.12 -20.23 -13.40
C ASP A 191 -7.14 -19.57 -12.48
N LEU A 192 -8.10 -20.36 -11.99
CA LEU A 192 -9.10 -19.88 -11.05
C LEU A 192 -8.50 -19.77 -9.66
N VAL A 193 -8.84 -18.69 -8.95
CA VAL A 193 -8.32 -18.46 -7.60
C VAL A 193 -8.68 -19.59 -6.62
N LYS A 194 -9.85 -20.23 -6.77
CA LYS A 194 -10.23 -21.39 -5.93
C LYS A 194 -9.22 -22.54 -5.93
N GLN A 195 -8.40 -22.67 -6.96
CA GLN A 195 -7.41 -23.74 -7.11
C GLN A 195 -6.02 -23.36 -6.55
N MET A 196 -5.85 -22.12 -6.10
CA MET A 196 -4.54 -21.57 -5.75
C MET A 196 -4.13 -21.85 -4.30
N SER A 197 -2.82 -22.05 -4.16
CA SER A 197 -2.09 -22.10 -2.89
C SER A 197 -2.21 -20.76 -2.11
N GLY A 198 -1.87 -20.76 -0.82
CA GLY A 198 -1.85 -19.53 -0.02
C GLY A 198 -0.86 -18.49 -0.55
N GLY A 199 0.34 -18.92 -0.96
CA GLY A 199 1.35 -18.06 -1.57
C GLY A 199 0.93 -17.53 -2.94
N GLN A 200 0.28 -18.35 -3.77
CA GLN A 200 -0.29 -17.92 -5.06
C GLN A 200 -1.40 -16.88 -4.86
N ARG A 201 -2.28 -17.07 -3.87
CA ARG A 201 -3.31 -16.07 -3.53
C ARG A 201 -2.69 -14.75 -3.09
N GLN A 202 -1.63 -14.80 -2.28
CA GLN A 202 -0.88 -13.60 -1.90
C GLN A 202 -0.24 -12.91 -3.11
N ALA A 203 0.33 -13.67 -4.05
CA ALA A 203 0.85 -13.12 -5.29
C ALA A 203 -0.22 -12.40 -6.11
N VAL A 204 -1.46 -12.93 -6.17
CA VAL A 204 -2.59 -12.24 -6.82
C VAL A 204 -2.94 -10.94 -6.11
N ALA A 205 -2.97 -10.93 -4.77
CA ALA A 205 -3.29 -9.73 -4.01
C ALA A 205 -2.20 -8.65 -4.15
N ILE A 206 -0.93 -9.03 -4.07
CA ILE A 206 0.22 -8.14 -4.27
C ILE A 206 0.28 -7.64 -5.71
N ALA A 207 -0.04 -8.47 -6.71
CA ALA A 207 -0.08 -8.04 -8.10
C ALA A 207 -1.07 -6.88 -8.35
N ARG A 208 -2.12 -6.70 -7.53
CA ARG A 208 -3.02 -5.54 -7.60
C ARG A 208 -2.31 -4.22 -7.29
N THR A 209 -1.34 -4.23 -6.36
CA THR A 209 -0.61 -3.01 -5.96
C THR A 209 0.33 -2.55 -7.08
N MET A 210 0.85 -3.51 -7.85
CA MET A 210 1.74 -3.29 -8.99
C MET A 210 1.03 -2.59 -10.17
N LEU A 211 -0.29 -2.71 -10.28
CA LEU A 211 -1.07 -1.96 -11.27
C LEU A 211 -1.24 -0.48 -10.94
N SER A 212 -1.15 -0.11 -9.66
CA SER A 212 -1.32 1.28 -9.18
C SER A 212 -0.01 2.05 -9.07
N GLU A 213 1.12 1.45 -9.47
CA GLU A 213 2.45 2.04 -9.23
C GLU A 213 2.63 2.40 -7.74
N ALA A 214 2.28 1.46 -6.86
CA ALA A 214 2.33 1.68 -5.42
C ALA A 214 3.75 2.07 -4.96
N LYS A 215 3.82 3.11 -4.13
CA LYS A 215 5.02 3.57 -3.43
C LYS A 215 5.14 2.93 -2.06
N ILE A 216 4.00 2.65 -1.43
CA ILE A 216 3.90 2.07 -0.10
C ILE A 216 2.88 0.94 -0.15
N VAL A 217 3.26 -0.23 0.37
CA VAL A 217 2.37 -1.37 0.55
C VAL A 217 2.29 -1.71 2.03
N LEU A 218 1.09 -1.60 2.60
CA LEU A 218 0.79 -1.99 3.96
C LEU A 218 0.30 -3.44 3.95
N MET A 219 0.96 -4.34 4.67
CA MET A 219 0.61 -5.77 4.69
C MET A 219 0.18 -6.20 6.08
N ASP A 220 -1.06 -6.67 6.20
CA ASP A 220 -1.64 -7.08 7.48
C ASP A 220 -1.63 -8.60 7.63
N GLU A 221 -0.73 -9.10 8.50
CA GLU A 221 -0.53 -10.51 8.82
C GLU A 221 -0.53 -11.46 7.59
N PRO A 222 0.32 -11.21 6.57
CA PRO A 222 0.22 -11.91 5.29
C PRO A 222 0.55 -13.41 5.36
N THR A 223 1.10 -13.88 6.48
CA THR A 223 1.55 -15.26 6.71
C THR A 223 0.74 -16.01 7.77
N ALA A 224 -0.31 -15.42 8.35
CA ALA A 224 -1.04 -16.01 9.48
C ALA A 224 -1.80 -17.30 9.16
N ALA A 225 -2.29 -17.46 7.93
CA ALA A 225 -3.15 -18.59 7.53
C ALA A 225 -2.57 -19.46 6.41
N ILE A 226 -1.23 -19.51 6.29
CA ILE A 226 -0.54 -20.27 5.24
C ILE A 226 0.45 -21.27 5.83
N SER A 227 0.73 -22.35 5.07
CA SER A 227 1.68 -23.38 5.49
C SER A 227 3.12 -22.83 5.55
N VAL A 228 3.96 -23.44 6.39
CA VAL A 228 5.39 -23.04 6.52
C VAL A 228 6.12 -23.00 5.17
N ARG A 229 5.83 -23.94 4.27
CA ARG A 229 6.42 -23.97 2.91
C ARG A 229 6.05 -22.72 2.11
N GLN A 230 4.81 -22.26 2.23
CA GLN A 230 4.29 -21.08 1.53
C GLN A 230 4.71 -19.76 2.17
N VAL A 231 5.12 -19.74 3.45
CA VAL A 231 5.66 -18.53 4.09
C VAL A 231 6.85 -18.01 3.32
N ALA A 232 7.77 -18.89 2.90
CA ALA A 232 8.94 -18.49 2.11
C ALA A 232 8.56 -17.81 0.79
N GLU A 233 7.52 -18.29 0.11
CA GLU A 233 7.00 -17.65 -1.12
C GLU A 233 6.55 -16.22 -0.84
N VAL A 234 5.79 -16.00 0.25
CA VAL A 234 5.29 -14.68 0.62
C VAL A 234 6.41 -13.73 1.05
N LEU A 235 7.38 -14.21 1.82
CA LEU A 235 8.54 -13.40 2.20
C LEU A 235 9.38 -13.02 0.97
N ASN A 236 9.48 -13.88 -0.04
CA ASN A 236 10.12 -13.54 -1.30
C ASN A 236 9.33 -12.46 -2.06
N LEU A 237 8.00 -12.53 -2.11
CA LEU A 237 7.17 -11.47 -2.71
C LEU A 237 7.43 -10.10 -2.05
N ILE A 238 7.58 -10.07 -0.72
CA ILE A 238 7.91 -8.84 0.02
C ILE A 238 9.29 -8.31 -0.39
N ARG A 239 10.29 -9.19 -0.56
CA ARG A 239 11.61 -8.80 -1.05
C ARG A 239 11.54 -8.25 -2.48
N GLU A 240 10.76 -8.85 -3.37
CA GLU A 240 10.60 -8.32 -4.73
C GLU A 240 9.97 -6.91 -4.73
N LEU A 241 9.03 -6.63 -3.82
CA LEU A 241 8.49 -5.27 -3.67
C LEU A 241 9.59 -4.29 -3.21
N ARG A 242 10.33 -4.67 -2.17
CA ARG A 242 11.45 -3.89 -1.63
C ARG A 242 12.50 -3.58 -2.69
N ASP A 243 12.95 -4.60 -3.42
CA ASP A 243 14.00 -4.49 -4.42
C ASP A 243 13.57 -3.64 -5.64
N ARG A 244 12.26 -3.40 -5.81
CA ARG A 244 11.69 -2.45 -6.79
C ARG A 244 11.56 -1.02 -6.26
N GLY A 245 12.05 -0.74 -5.05
CA GLY A 245 11.96 0.57 -4.40
C GLY A 245 10.60 0.84 -3.75
N ILE A 246 9.72 -0.17 -3.62
CA ILE A 246 8.43 -0.02 -2.94
C ILE A 246 8.68 -0.20 -1.45
N ALA A 247 8.23 0.76 -0.66
CA ALA A 247 8.32 0.65 0.79
C ALA A 247 7.21 -0.27 1.32
N VAL A 248 7.53 -1.12 2.29
CA VAL A 248 6.58 -2.08 2.86
C VAL A 248 6.48 -1.90 4.36
N VAL A 249 5.25 -1.82 4.87
CA VAL A 249 4.97 -1.93 6.30
C VAL A 249 4.34 -3.30 6.56
N LEU A 250 5.08 -4.18 7.22
CA LEU A 250 4.66 -5.54 7.53
C LEU A 250 4.15 -5.61 8.96
N ILE A 251 2.84 -5.77 9.13
CA ILE A 251 2.21 -6.00 10.43
C ILE A 251 2.26 -7.51 10.69
N SER A 252 2.94 -7.91 11.75
CA SER A 252 3.03 -9.32 12.11
C SER A 252 3.39 -9.48 13.58
N HIS A 253 2.90 -10.54 14.20
CA HIS A 253 3.32 -11.02 15.52
C HIS A 253 4.32 -12.18 15.41
N ARG A 254 4.66 -12.62 14.19
CA ARG A 254 5.62 -13.71 13.93
C ARG A 254 7.03 -13.15 13.79
N MET A 255 7.82 -13.25 14.85
CA MET A 255 9.21 -12.77 14.89
C MET A 255 10.08 -13.31 13.74
N PRO A 256 10.09 -14.63 13.44
CA PRO A 256 10.97 -15.15 12.39
C PRO A 256 10.70 -14.51 11.04
N ASP A 257 9.42 -14.32 10.69
CA ASP A 257 9.00 -13.75 9.41
C ASP A 257 9.52 -12.32 9.26
N VAL A 258 9.36 -11.48 10.30
CA VAL A 258 9.82 -10.09 10.27
C VAL A 258 11.34 -9.99 10.25
N PHE A 259 12.04 -10.72 11.14
CA PHE A 259 13.52 -10.72 11.17
C PHE A 259 14.15 -11.25 9.87
N THR A 260 13.39 -12.02 9.08
CA THR A 260 13.84 -12.57 7.80
C THR A 260 13.79 -11.56 6.65
N VAL A 261 12.93 -10.54 6.72
CA VAL A 261 12.66 -9.64 5.58
C VAL A 261 12.73 -8.14 5.90
N ALA A 262 12.51 -7.75 7.15
CA ALA A 262 12.51 -6.35 7.53
C ALA A 262 13.92 -5.79 7.68
N ASP A 263 14.08 -4.52 7.32
CA ASP A 263 15.29 -3.75 7.57
C ASP A 263 15.24 -3.11 8.96
N ARG A 264 14.04 -2.73 9.40
CA ARG A 264 13.77 -2.06 10.68
C ARG A 264 12.53 -2.64 11.36
N VAL A 265 12.50 -2.62 12.69
CA VAL A 265 11.33 -2.97 13.49
C VAL A 265 10.87 -1.76 14.30
N ILE A 266 9.56 -1.50 14.24
CA ILE A 266 8.87 -0.53 15.08
C ILE A 266 7.99 -1.32 16.04
N VAL A 267 8.19 -1.10 17.34
CA VAL A 267 7.39 -1.74 18.37
C VAL A 267 6.38 -0.75 18.91
N MET A 268 5.11 -1.13 18.87
CA MET A 268 4.01 -0.40 19.48
C MET A 268 3.54 -1.08 20.75
N ARG A 269 3.25 -0.28 21.78
CA ARG A 269 2.65 -0.73 23.04
C ARG A 269 1.69 0.33 23.54
N ARG A 270 0.44 -0.06 23.83
CA ARG A 270 -0.61 0.84 24.37
C ARG A 270 -0.74 2.16 23.59
N GLY A 271 -0.74 2.08 22.25
CA GLY A 271 -0.91 3.24 21.36
C GLY A 271 0.35 4.07 21.14
N ARG A 272 1.48 3.79 21.80
CA ARG A 272 2.74 4.52 21.65
C ARG A 272 3.79 3.71 20.90
N LYS A 273 4.69 4.40 20.21
CA LYS A 273 5.95 3.81 19.72
C LYS A 273 6.91 3.65 20.89
N VAL A 274 7.36 2.43 21.17
CA VAL A 274 8.30 2.15 22.26
C VAL A 274 9.71 1.80 21.79
N ALA A 275 9.86 1.47 20.51
CA ALA A 275 11.17 1.27 19.88
C ALA A 275 11.06 1.46 18.37
N ASP A 276 12.19 1.85 17.76
CA ASP A 276 12.37 1.99 16.31
C ASP A 276 13.83 1.65 15.97
N LYS A 277 14.09 0.38 15.67
CA LYS A 277 15.45 -0.18 15.64
C LYS A 277 15.72 -0.93 14.35
N ALA A 278 16.96 -0.83 13.83
CA ALA A 278 17.40 -1.70 12.75
C ALA A 278 17.34 -3.17 13.20
N ILE A 279 16.88 -4.07 12.32
CA ILE A 279 16.80 -5.50 12.62
C ILE A 279 18.19 -6.06 12.95
N ALA A 280 19.23 -5.60 12.26
CA ALA A 280 20.62 -6.00 12.51
C ALA A 280 21.15 -5.61 13.91
N ALA A 281 20.48 -4.68 14.60
CA ALA A 281 20.84 -4.20 15.93
C ALA A 281 19.82 -4.61 17.01
N SER A 282 19.00 -5.63 16.73
CA SER A 282 17.97 -6.13 17.64
C SER A 282 17.89 -7.66 17.60
N SER A 283 17.10 -8.26 18.49
CA SER A 283 16.84 -9.69 18.52
C SER A 283 15.36 -9.98 18.79
N PRO A 284 14.84 -11.17 18.41
CA PRO A 284 13.47 -11.56 18.73
C PRO A 284 13.14 -11.48 20.23
N GLU A 285 14.10 -11.80 21.09
CA GLU A 285 13.97 -11.75 22.54
C GLU A 285 13.85 -10.31 23.03
N GLU A 286 14.69 -9.40 22.50
CA GLU A 286 14.60 -7.97 22.82
C GLU A 286 13.24 -7.40 22.42
N VAL A 287 12.80 -7.66 21.18
CA VAL A 287 11.50 -7.19 20.69
C VAL A 287 10.36 -7.74 21.54
N THR A 288 10.45 -9.00 21.96
CA THR A 288 9.47 -9.61 22.89
C THR A 288 9.47 -8.90 24.25
N GLY A 289 10.65 -8.57 24.78
CA GLY A 289 10.79 -7.79 26.01
C GLY A 289 10.18 -6.40 25.90
N LEU A 290 10.35 -5.72 24.77
CA LEU A 290 9.76 -4.40 24.49
C LEU A 290 8.22 -4.47 24.39
N ILE A 291 7.68 -5.50 23.73
CA ILE A 291 6.23 -5.72 23.60
C ILE A 291 5.59 -5.96 24.97
N THR A 292 6.18 -6.85 25.76
CA THR A 292 5.66 -7.23 27.09
C THR A 292 5.91 -6.16 28.15
N GLY A 293 6.92 -5.31 27.95
CA GLY A 293 7.38 -4.32 28.92
C GLY A 293 8.35 -4.85 29.96
N ALA A 294 8.95 -6.02 29.73
CA ALA A 294 10.13 -6.46 30.45
C ALA A 294 11.36 -5.60 30.14
N ILE A 295 11.36 -4.90 28.99
CA ILE A 295 12.38 -3.92 28.59
C ILE A 295 11.68 -2.56 28.41
N GLU A 296 12.25 -1.52 29.02
CA GLU A 296 11.76 -0.14 28.91
C GLU A 296 12.20 0.52 27.58
N GLN A 297 11.60 1.67 27.26
CA GLN A 297 11.80 2.38 25.99
C GLN A 297 13.29 2.63 25.70
N VAL A 298 13.70 2.38 24.45
CA VAL A 298 15.02 2.70 23.90
C VAL A 298 14.86 3.52 22.63
#